data_AF-A0A1I2HGP0-F1
#
_entry.id   AF-A0A1I2HGP0-F1
#
_cell.length_a   1.000
_cell.length_b   1.000
_cell.length_c   1.000
_cell.angle_alpha   90.00
_cell.angle_beta   90.00
_cell.angle_gamma   90.00
#
_symmetry.space_group_name_H-M   'P 1'
#
loop_
_entity.id
_entity.type
_entity.pdbx_description
1 polymer ?
#
loop_
_entity_poly.entity_id
_entity_poly.type
_entity_poly.pdbx_seq_one_letter_code
_entity_poly.pdbx_strand_id
1 'polypeptide(L)'
;MNLLKTALTYAALFSVGAVTSVACFEPELDIPSFRCNPAQATKQGDNGCPGEETCCSDDPATVGGKLPNYYMDGVSNERYGAPLFSDNNNALSTQGMCVKTGDFDSPLINGCPVPCNPKWDADTINEICMGSQCCQTQELDPARDCIMVDGKWRAANGSDIIAKRTGWGPQHATNQDPFAEGCTIFSQGDQKSLVDCIEQLGVASSRGFCYLLGCPCVEDVCEMKNPDYVPRCTGAPAPGV
;
A
#
# COMPACT_ATOMS: atom_id res chain seq x y z
N MET A 1 -20.39 -19.58 -61.25
CA MET A 1 -20.13 -20.68 -60.29
C MET A 1 -19.61 -20.03 -59.02
N ASN A 2 -20.51 -19.73 -58.09
CA ASN A 2 -20.83 -20.51 -56.88
C ASN A 2 -19.76 -20.33 -55.79
N LEU A 3 -20.00 -19.49 -54.78
CA LEU A 3 -20.69 -19.78 -53.51
C LEU A 3 -19.86 -20.65 -52.54
N LEU A 4 -19.41 -19.99 -51.47
CA LEU A 4 -19.21 -20.43 -50.08
C LEU A 4 -18.63 -21.83 -49.78
N LYS A 5 -17.60 -21.86 -48.92
CA LYS A 5 -17.63 -22.57 -47.61
C LYS A 5 -16.38 -22.27 -46.75
N THR A 6 -16.59 -21.34 -45.83
CA THR A 6 -16.15 -21.22 -44.43
C THR A 6 -15.47 -22.46 -43.81
N ALA A 7 -14.38 -22.28 -43.05
CA ALA A 7 -14.31 -22.53 -41.59
C ALA A 7 -12.89 -22.38 -41.00
N LEU A 8 -12.79 -21.49 -40.01
CA LEU A 8 -12.09 -21.60 -38.71
C LEU A 8 -10.74 -22.34 -38.68
N THR A 9 -9.66 -21.73 -38.18
CA THR A 9 -9.49 -21.61 -36.72
C THR A 9 -8.60 -20.39 -36.39
N TYR A 10 -9.21 -19.35 -35.82
CA TYR A 10 -8.50 -18.33 -35.05
C TYR A 10 -8.11 -18.96 -33.71
N ALA A 11 -6.85 -19.33 -33.54
CA ALA A 11 -6.29 -19.61 -32.23
C ALA A 11 -5.90 -18.28 -31.59
N ALA A 12 -6.85 -17.69 -30.85
CA ALA A 12 -6.57 -16.66 -29.88
C ALA A 12 -5.84 -17.31 -28.70
N LEU A 13 -4.50 -17.24 -28.70
CA LEU A 13 -3.74 -17.39 -27.47
C LEU A 13 -3.65 -16.02 -26.83
N PHE A 14 -4.51 -15.83 -25.84
CA PHE A 14 -4.39 -14.80 -24.82
C PHE A 14 -3.02 -14.96 -24.16
N SER A 15 -2.02 -14.22 -24.64
CA SER A 15 -0.92 -13.80 -23.79
C SER A 15 -1.55 -12.88 -22.75
N VAL A 16 -1.91 -13.48 -21.61
CA VAL A 16 -2.20 -12.76 -20.37
C VAL A 16 -1.08 -11.75 -20.20
N GLY A 17 -1.44 -10.47 -20.32
CA GLY A 17 -0.53 -9.40 -20.05
C GLY A 17 -0.02 -9.59 -18.64
N ALA A 18 1.25 -10.00 -18.52
CA ALA A 18 2.05 -9.53 -17.42
C ALA A 18 2.01 -8.01 -17.55
N VAL A 19 1.07 -7.38 -16.84
CA VAL A 19 1.22 -5.98 -16.49
C VAL A 19 2.38 -5.99 -15.52
N THR A 20 3.60 -6.06 -16.06
CA THR A 20 4.77 -5.57 -15.36
C THR A 20 4.42 -4.11 -15.13
N SER A 21 3.93 -3.80 -13.94
CA SER A 21 4.11 -2.47 -13.39
C SER A 21 5.62 -2.27 -13.39
N VAL A 22 6.13 -1.75 -14.51
CA VAL A 22 7.44 -1.15 -14.58
C VAL A 22 7.40 -0.06 -13.53
N ALA A 23 7.90 -0.39 -12.35
CA ALA A 23 8.48 0.60 -11.48
C ALA A 23 9.52 1.30 -12.37
N CYS A 24 9.21 2.50 -12.85
CA CYS A 24 10.09 3.30 -13.69
C CYS A 24 11.29 3.77 -12.85
N PHE A 25 12.16 2.88 -12.35
CA PHE A 25 13.25 3.27 -11.48
C PHE A 25 14.49 2.41 -11.72
N GLU A 26 15.57 3.03 -12.21
CA GLU A 26 16.95 2.58 -11.96
C GLU A 26 17.38 3.19 -10.62
N PRO A 27 17.73 2.41 -9.58
CA PRO A 27 18.02 2.99 -8.29
C PRO A 27 19.48 2.80 -7.86
N GLU A 28 20.09 3.88 -7.35
CA GLU A 28 21.41 3.86 -6.71
C GLU A 28 21.33 3.69 -5.18
N LEU A 29 20.24 3.06 -4.71
CA LEU A 29 19.99 2.40 -3.42
C LEU A 29 18.88 1.37 -3.67
N ASP A 30 18.95 0.14 -3.15
CA ASP A 30 17.94 -0.91 -3.41
C ASP A 30 16.53 -0.52 -2.88
N ILE A 31 15.78 0.25 -3.68
CA ILE A 31 14.34 0.50 -3.55
C ILE A 31 13.63 -0.85 -3.62
N PRO A 32 12.49 -1.03 -2.93
CA PRO A 32 11.77 -2.29 -2.95
C PRO A 32 11.56 -2.82 -4.38
N SER A 33 12.03 -4.03 -4.63
CA SER A 33 12.22 -4.55 -5.98
C SER A 33 10.89 -4.95 -6.64
N PHE A 34 9.99 -5.58 -5.86
CA PHE A 34 8.72 -6.14 -6.32
C PHE A 34 7.63 -6.05 -5.25
N ARG A 35 6.38 -6.00 -5.71
CA ARG A 35 5.21 -6.15 -4.84
C ARG A 35 5.12 -7.57 -4.31
N CYS A 36 4.73 -7.71 -3.07
CA CYS A 36 4.55 -9.01 -2.43
C CYS A 36 3.32 -9.02 -1.52
N ASN A 37 2.93 -10.20 -1.06
CA ASN A 37 1.83 -10.38 -0.12
C ASN A 37 2.37 -11.08 1.14
N PRO A 38 2.55 -10.34 2.26
CA PRO A 38 3.11 -10.89 3.49
C PRO A 38 2.34 -12.10 4.05
N ALA A 39 1.00 -12.09 3.97
CA ALA A 39 0.16 -13.20 4.40
C ALA A 39 0.38 -14.45 3.54
N GLN A 40 0.59 -14.31 2.23
CA GLN A 40 0.89 -15.43 1.34
C GLN A 40 2.29 -15.99 1.57
N ALA A 41 3.30 -15.12 1.70
CA ALA A 41 4.68 -15.50 2.01
C ALA A 41 4.73 -16.37 3.28
N THR A 42 4.09 -15.86 4.35
CA THR A 42 4.01 -16.58 5.64
C THR A 42 3.29 -17.93 5.50
N LYS A 43 2.17 -18.00 4.76
CA LYS A 43 1.43 -19.25 4.53
C LYS A 43 2.25 -20.28 3.74
N GLN A 44 3.14 -19.83 2.86
CA GLN A 44 4.00 -20.69 2.04
C GLN A 44 5.30 -21.08 2.75
N GLY A 45 5.62 -20.42 3.86
CA GLY A 45 6.86 -20.66 4.62
C GLY A 45 8.10 -20.12 3.90
N ASP A 46 7.93 -19.12 3.04
CA ASP A 46 9.01 -18.41 2.37
C ASP A 46 8.93 -16.91 2.63
N ASN A 47 9.86 -16.15 2.04
CA ASN A 47 9.91 -14.70 2.20
C ASN A 47 9.06 -13.95 1.16
N GLY A 48 8.38 -14.65 0.25
CA GLY A 48 7.55 -14.07 -0.82
C GLY A 48 8.31 -13.21 -1.83
N CYS A 49 9.64 -13.20 -1.76
CA CYS A 49 10.51 -12.24 -2.42
C CYS A 49 11.77 -12.92 -2.99
N PRO A 50 12.36 -12.37 -4.07
CA PRO A 50 13.56 -12.93 -4.66
C PRO A 50 14.80 -12.67 -3.79
N GLY A 51 15.78 -13.57 -3.88
CA GLY A 51 17.08 -13.39 -3.24
C GLY A 51 17.02 -13.36 -1.71
N GLU A 52 17.69 -12.39 -1.11
CA GLU A 52 17.79 -12.18 0.34
C GLU A 52 16.78 -11.14 0.85
N GLU A 53 15.78 -10.80 0.04
CA GLU A 53 14.75 -9.83 0.41
C GLU A 53 13.63 -10.47 1.26
N THR A 54 12.99 -9.63 2.07
CA THR A 54 11.87 -10.00 2.92
C THR A 54 10.62 -9.24 2.47
N CYS A 55 9.47 -9.92 2.45
CA CYS A 55 8.20 -9.27 2.17
C CYS A 55 7.69 -8.48 3.39
N CYS A 56 7.75 -7.16 3.30
CA CYS A 56 7.39 -6.25 4.37
C CYS A 56 6.13 -5.45 4.00
N SER A 57 5.15 -5.40 4.91
CA SER A 57 4.01 -4.51 4.74
C SER A 57 4.45 -3.06 4.91
N ASP A 58 3.99 -2.23 3.99
CA ASP A 58 4.13 -0.77 3.96
C ASP A 58 2.98 -0.04 4.66
N ASP A 59 2.12 -0.78 5.40
CA ASP A 59 0.92 -0.24 5.99
C ASP A 59 1.14 0.26 7.44
N PRO A 60 0.88 1.56 7.69
CA PRO A 60 1.09 2.19 9.00
C PRO A 60 -0.16 2.16 9.90
N ALA A 61 -1.24 1.46 9.52
CA ALA A 61 -2.50 1.50 10.25
C ALA A 61 -2.35 0.90 11.65
N THR A 62 -3.09 1.48 12.61
CA THR A 62 -3.06 1.07 14.01
C THR A 62 -4.46 1.07 14.62
N VAL A 63 -4.62 0.32 15.70
CA VAL A 63 -5.87 0.30 16.49
C VAL A 63 -6.29 1.72 16.88
N GLY A 64 -7.55 2.07 16.61
CA GLY A 64 -8.13 3.36 16.97
C GLY A 64 -7.64 4.54 16.15
N GLY A 65 -6.94 4.32 15.03
CA GLY A 65 -6.38 5.39 14.19
C GLY A 65 -5.30 6.22 14.87
N LYS A 66 -4.60 5.59 15.82
CA LYS A 66 -3.50 6.18 16.59
C LYS A 66 -2.19 6.17 15.78
N LEU A 67 -1.13 6.70 16.37
CA LEU A 67 0.22 6.54 15.82
C LEU A 67 0.79 5.16 16.15
N PRO A 68 1.56 4.55 15.24
CA PRO A 68 2.17 3.25 15.50
C PRO A 68 3.26 3.34 16.56
N ASN A 69 3.27 2.39 17.48
CA ASN A 69 4.20 2.34 18.60
C ASN A 69 5.53 1.62 18.27
N TYR A 70 6.08 1.82 17.08
CA TYR A 70 7.25 1.06 16.59
C TYR A 70 8.49 1.12 17.48
N TYR A 71 8.66 2.18 18.27
CA TYR A 71 9.84 2.41 19.10
C TYR A 71 9.59 2.22 20.60
N MET A 72 8.37 1.82 20.97
CA MET A 72 7.93 1.78 22.36
C MET A 72 7.13 0.50 22.63
N ASP A 73 7.84 -0.62 22.68
CA ASP A 73 7.26 -1.93 22.94
C ASP A 73 6.34 -1.93 24.17
N GLY A 74 5.13 -2.46 23.98
CA GLY A 74 4.12 -2.57 25.04
C GLY A 74 3.41 -1.27 25.40
N VAL A 75 3.74 -0.14 24.77
CA VAL A 75 3.05 1.13 25.01
C VAL A 75 1.80 1.23 24.14
N SER A 76 0.63 1.24 24.78
CA SER A 76 -0.65 1.59 24.16
C SER A 76 -1.33 2.64 25.03
N ASN A 77 -1.56 3.82 24.48
CA ASN A 77 -2.12 4.97 25.21
C ASN A 77 -3.03 5.80 24.29
N GLU A 78 -3.39 7.02 24.67
CA GLU A 78 -4.28 7.87 23.85
C GLU A 78 -3.67 8.27 22.50
N ARG A 79 -2.34 8.36 22.40
CA ARG A 79 -1.61 8.76 21.20
C ARG A 79 -1.12 7.58 20.37
N TYR A 80 -0.69 6.50 21.02
CA TYR A 80 -0.04 5.36 20.36
C TYR A 80 -0.86 4.08 20.46
N GLY A 81 -0.88 3.32 19.37
CA GLY A 81 -1.61 2.06 19.24
C GLY A 81 -0.74 0.95 18.64
N ALA A 82 -1.25 -0.28 18.77
CA ALA A 82 -0.62 -1.45 18.15
C ALA A 82 -0.81 -1.40 16.62
N PRO A 83 0.25 -1.63 15.82
CA PRO A 83 0.14 -1.75 14.37
C PRO A 83 -0.76 -2.91 13.96
N LEU A 84 -1.59 -2.71 12.94
CA LEU A 84 -2.55 -3.72 12.46
C LEU A 84 -1.93 -4.70 11.46
N PHE A 85 -0.95 -4.24 10.67
CA PHE A 85 -0.45 -4.98 9.50
C PHE A 85 1.07 -4.99 9.37
N SER A 86 1.78 -4.44 10.34
CA SER A 86 3.25 -4.37 10.37
C SER A 86 3.80 -4.95 11.66
N ASP A 87 5.13 -5.01 11.77
CA ASP A 87 5.83 -5.65 12.90
C ASP A 87 5.36 -7.11 13.12
N ASN A 88 4.94 -7.47 14.33
CA ASN A 88 4.40 -8.79 14.67
C ASN A 88 3.15 -9.17 13.86
N ASN A 89 2.44 -8.19 13.31
CA ASN A 89 1.23 -8.39 12.50
C ASN A 89 1.50 -8.35 10.99
N ASN A 90 2.77 -8.36 10.56
CA ASN A 90 3.13 -8.37 9.13
C ASN A 90 2.40 -9.48 8.35
N ALA A 91 2.27 -10.67 8.93
CA ALA A 91 1.58 -11.81 8.31
C ALA A 91 0.07 -11.62 8.09
N LEU A 92 -0.54 -10.55 8.61
CA LEU A 92 -1.94 -10.20 8.36
C LEU A 92 -2.11 -9.30 7.13
N SER A 93 -1.02 -8.74 6.62
CA SER A 93 -1.02 -7.85 5.46
C SER A 93 -1.20 -8.60 4.15
N THR A 94 -1.98 -8.03 3.23
CA THR A 94 -2.07 -8.52 1.85
C THR A 94 -1.29 -7.69 0.84
N GLN A 95 -0.70 -6.56 1.28
CA GLN A 95 0.08 -5.66 0.44
C GLN A 95 1.41 -5.34 1.12
N GLY A 96 2.48 -5.47 0.37
CA GLY A 96 3.81 -5.14 0.84
C GLY A 96 4.79 -5.05 -0.31
N MET A 97 6.04 -4.83 0.07
CA MET A 97 7.13 -4.76 -0.88
C MET A 97 8.28 -5.65 -0.43
N CYS A 98 8.97 -6.23 -1.41
CA CYS A 98 10.22 -6.94 -1.19
C CYS A 98 11.32 -5.94 -0.89
N VAL A 99 11.90 -6.03 0.29
CA VAL A 99 12.94 -5.12 0.77
C VAL A 99 14.12 -5.91 1.30
N LYS A 100 15.33 -5.38 1.09
CA LYS A 100 16.50 -5.89 1.78
C LYS A 100 16.41 -5.54 3.24
N THR A 101 16.62 -6.53 4.10
CA THR A 101 16.61 -6.37 5.56
C THR A 101 18.02 -6.62 6.11
N GLY A 102 18.41 -5.86 7.13
CA GLY A 102 19.73 -6.01 7.78
C GLY A 102 20.78 -4.97 7.37
N ASP A 103 20.52 -4.18 6.32
CA ASP A 103 21.39 -3.07 5.89
C ASP A 103 21.06 -1.74 6.57
N PHE A 104 20.02 -1.71 7.42
CA PHE A 104 19.62 -0.54 8.21
C PHE A 104 19.11 -0.96 9.59
N ASP A 105 19.17 -0.05 10.55
CA ASP A 105 18.63 -0.25 11.89
C ASP A 105 17.11 -0.12 11.87
N SER A 106 16.41 -1.27 11.91
CA SER A 106 14.97 -1.32 12.08
C SER A 106 14.59 -1.44 13.56
N PRO A 107 13.58 -0.68 14.03
CA PRO A 107 12.98 -0.92 15.34
C PRO A 107 12.01 -2.12 15.32
N LEU A 108 11.65 -2.65 14.15
CA LEU A 108 10.69 -3.74 14.01
C LEU A 108 11.37 -5.08 14.21
N ILE A 109 10.68 -6.01 14.89
CA ILE A 109 11.27 -7.32 15.23
C ILE A 109 11.61 -8.17 13.99
N ASN A 110 10.90 -7.91 12.89
CA ASN A 110 11.08 -8.59 11.62
C ASN A 110 12.15 -7.94 10.71
N GLY A 111 12.80 -6.86 11.17
CA GLY A 111 13.84 -6.15 10.41
C GLY A 111 13.31 -5.32 9.23
N CYS A 112 11.98 -5.21 9.06
CA CYS A 112 11.38 -4.44 7.98
C CYS A 112 11.59 -2.92 8.15
N PRO A 113 11.59 -2.13 7.07
CA PRO A 113 11.58 -0.68 7.18
C PRO A 113 10.33 -0.20 7.89
N VAL A 114 10.43 0.97 8.53
CA VAL A 114 9.32 1.55 9.30
C VAL A 114 8.22 2.02 8.35
N PRO A 115 7.00 1.46 8.42
CA PRO A 115 5.88 1.92 7.63
C PRO A 115 5.46 3.31 8.05
N CYS A 116 4.95 4.08 7.10
CA CYS A 116 4.51 5.45 7.35
C CYS A 116 3.39 5.85 6.39
N ASN A 117 2.60 6.85 6.78
CA ASN A 117 1.60 7.43 5.89
C ASN A 117 2.14 8.74 5.29
N PRO A 118 2.33 8.84 3.97
CA PRO A 118 2.85 10.05 3.33
C PRO A 118 1.87 11.23 3.38
N LYS A 119 0.63 11.01 3.84
CA LYS A 119 -0.39 12.04 4.04
C LYS A 119 -0.45 12.59 5.47
N TRP A 120 0.35 12.05 6.39
CA TRP A 120 0.50 12.66 7.72
C TRP A 120 1.13 14.06 7.62
N ASP A 121 0.92 14.87 8.65
CA ASP A 121 1.61 16.15 8.78
C ASP A 121 3.11 15.95 9.02
N ALA A 122 3.90 17.01 8.78
CA ALA A 122 5.35 16.94 8.85
C ALA A 122 5.88 16.59 10.25
N ASP A 123 5.20 17.00 11.32
CA ASP A 123 5.63 16.69 12.69
C ASP A 123 5.42 15.20 12.98
N THR A 124 4.28 14.65 12.57
CA THR A 124 3.97 13.22 12.66
C THR A 124 4.94 12.37 11.82
N ILE A 125 5.25 12.79 10.59
CA ILE A 125 6.26 12.10 9.76
C ILE A 125 7.62 12.14 10.46
N ASN A 126 8.02 13.30 10.99
CA ASN A 126 9.30 13.42 11.68
C ASN A 126 9.38 12.56 12.95
N GLU A 127 8.28 12.41 13.69
CA GLU A 127 8.16 11.52 14.85
C GLU A 127 8.32 10.05 14.47
N ILE A 128 7.60 9.58 13.44
CA ILE A 128 7.61 8.17 13.03
C ILE A 128 8.87 7.81 12.24
N CYS A 129 9.33 8.68 11.35
CA CYS A 129 10.48 8.43 10.47
C CYS A 129 11.81 8.94 11.04
N MET A 130 11.82 9.52 12.25
CA MET A 130 13.02 10.02 12.93
C MET A 130 13.90 10.93 12.04
N GLY A 131 13.28 11.89 11.36
CA GLY A 131 13.98 12.81 10.44
C GLY A 131 14.18 12.27 9.01
N SER A 132 13.78 11.03 8.72
CA SER A 132 13.70 10.51 7.35
C SER A 132 12.41 10.96 6.65
N GLN A 133 12.34 10.78 5.34
CA GLN A 133 11.13 11.08 4.58
C GLN A 133 10.19 9.87 4.55
N CYS A 134 8.88 10.11 4.55
CA CYS A 134 7.90 9.05 4.32
C CYS A 134 7.60 8.92 2.83
N CYS A 135 8.03 7.81 2.22
CA CYS A 135 7.92 7.62 0.77
C CYS A 135 6.83 6.62 0.43
N GLN A 136 5.90 7.05 -0.43
CA GLN A 136 4.91 6.18 -1.02
C GLN A 136 5.60 5.09 -1.84
N THR A 137 5.26 3.84 -1.53
CA THR A 137 5.84 2.62 -2.12
C THR A 137 5.14 2.18 -3.39
N GLN A 138 3.90 2.64 -3.61
CA GLN A 138 3.04 2.19 -4.69
C GLN A 138 2.15 3.32 -5.18
N GLU A 139 2.05 3.50 -6.49
CA GLU A 139 1.06 4.40 -7.09
C GLU A 139 -0.38 3.86 -6.95
N LEU A 140 -1.33 4.77 -6.82
CA LEU A 140 -2.76 4.45 -6.88
C LEU A 140 -3.17 3.99 -8.28
N ASP A 141 -4.15 3.11 -8.36
CA ASP A 141 -4.87 2.85 -9.60
C ASP A 141 -5.90 3.96 -9.84
N PRO A 142 -5.75 4.80 -10.88
CA PRO A 142 -6.65 5.92 -11.10
C PRO A 142 -8.08 5.49 -11.45
N ALA A 143 -8.29 4.29 -11.99
CA ALA A 143 -9.62 3.80 -12.33
C ALA A 143 -10.33 3.17 -11.13
N ARG A 144 -9.58 2.57 -10.20
CA ARG A 144 -10.11 1.71 -9.15
C ARG A 144 -10.03 2.30 -7.76
N ASP A 145 -8.98 3.04 -7.42
CA ASP A 145 -8.78 3.53 -6.06
C ASP A 145 -9.43 4.89 -5.78
N CYS A 146 -9.88 5.58 -6.83
CA CYS A 146 -10.45 6.92 -6.72
C CYS A 146 -11.98 6.88 -6.58
N ILE A 147 -12.50 7.64 -5.62
CA ILE A 147 -13.94 7.84 -5.44
C ILE A 147 -14.28 9.33 -5.41
N MET A 148 -15.53 9.67 -5.69
CA MET A 148 -16.04 11.04 -5.57
C MET A 148 -16.85 11.20 -4.29
N VAL A 149 -16.44 12.13 -3.44
CA VAL A 149 -17.12 12.44 -2.18
C VAL A 149 -17.29 13.96 -2.10
N ASP A 150 -18.53 14.42 -1.89
CA ASP A 150 -18.88 15.83 -1.77
C ASP A 150 -18.35 16.70 -2.93
N GLY A 151 -18.36 16.14 -4.15
CA GLY A 151 -17.92 16.81 -5.38
C GLY A 151 -16.41 16.85 -5.59
N LYS A 152 -15.61 16.19 -4.73
CA LYS A 152 -14.15 16.06 -4.90
C LYS A 152 -13.73 14.61 -5.08
N TRP A 153 -12.81 14.38 -6.02
CA TRP A 153 -12.11 13.11 -6.15
C TRP A 153 -11.03 12.99 -5.09
N ARG A 154 -10.98 11.82 -4.45
CA ARG A 154 -9.88 11.42 -3.57
C ARG A 154 -9.73 9.91 -3.56
N ALA A 155 -8.60 9.44 -3.03
CA ALA A 155 -8.40 8.03 -2.73
C ALA A 155 -9.46 7.51 -1.74
N ALA A 156 -9.94 6.28 -1.98
CA ALA A 156 -10.82 5.57 -1.06
C ALA A 156 -10.10 5.19 0.24
N ASN A 157 -10.83 5.11 1.34
CA ASN A 157 -10.30 4.60 2.61
C ASN A 157 -11.36 3.78 3.37
N GLY A 158 -10.96 3.24 4.51
CA GLY A 158 -11.76 2.39 5.37
C GLY A 158 -13.10 3.01 5.78
N SER A 159 -13.11 4.30 6.10
CA SER A 159 -14.32 5.03 6.47
C SER A 159 -15.38 5.05 5.35
N ASP A 160 -14.96 4.97 4.07
CA ASP A 160 -15.89 4.94 2.93
C ASP A 160 -16.66 3.63 2.84
N ILE A 161 -16.07 2.55 3.34
CA ILE A 161 -16.72 1.24 3.45
C ILE A 161 -17.81 1.31 4.51
N ILE A 162 -17.46 1.83 5.70
CA ILE A 162 -18.36 1.95 6.84
C ILE A 162 -19.54 2.87 6.48
N ALA A 163 -19.25 3.98 5.79
CA ALA A 163 -20.24 4.92 5.28
C ALA A 163 -20.98 4.43 4.02
N LYS A 164 -20.63 3.26 3.47
CA LYS A 164 -21.20 2.67 2.24
C LYS A 164 -21.13 3.60 1.02
N ARG A 165 -20.09 4.43 0.92
CA ARG A 165 -19.81 5.28 -0.25
C ARG A 165 -19.20 4.50 -1.41
N THR A 166 -18.49 3.43 -1.08
CA THR A 166 -17.95 2.44 -1.99
C THR A 166 -18.03 1.08 -1.31
N GLY A 167 -17.87 -0.03 -2.05
CA GLY A 167 -17.62 -1.31 -1.41
C GLY A 167 -16.13 -1.47 -1.09
N TRP A 168 -15.81 -2.43 -0.23
CA TRP A 168 -14.43 -2.91 -0.08
C TRP A 168 -14.18 -4.19 -0.89
N GLY A 169 -12.92 -4.60 -1.04
CA GLY A 169 -12.56 -5.74 -1.87
C GLY A 169 -11.95 -5.35 -3.20
N PRO A 170 -11.98 -6.24 -4.21
CA PRO A 170 -11.16 -6.07 -5.40
C PRO A 170 -11.50 -4.82 -6.19
N GLN A 171 -12.62 -4.14 -5.95
CA GLN A 171 -12.94 -2.89 -6.64
C GLN A 171 -11.87 -1.80 -6.45
N HIS A 172 -11.16 -1.78 -5.33
CA HIS A 172 -9.96 -0.97 -5.12
C HIS A 172 -8.74 -1.86 -5.33
N ALA A 173 -7.84 -1.46 -6.22
CA ALA A 173 -6.72 -2.28 -6.66
C ALA A 173 -5.63 -2.41 -5.61
N THR A 174 -5.51 -1.41 -4.74
CA THR A 174 -4.36 -1.28 -3.83
C THR A 174 -4.74 -1.30 -2.36
N ASN A 175 -5.94 -1.77 -2.03
CA ASN A 175 -6.37 -1.87 -0.64
C ASN A 175 -5.56 -2.90 0.18
N GLN A 176 -5.31 -2.56 1.44
CA GLN A 176 -4.47 -3.32 2.36
C GLN A 176 -5.03 -4.71 2.74
N ASP A 177 -6.34 -4.83 2.83
CA ASP A 177 -7.03 -6.05 3.24
C ASP A 177 -8.38 -6.14 2.51
N PRO A 178 -8.39 -6.49 1.21
CA PRO A 178 -9.59 -6.42 0.38
C PRO A 178 -10.75 -7.24 0.95
N PHE A 179 -10.45 -8.39 1.56
CA PHE A 179 -11.48 -9.32 2.03
C PHE A 179 -11.68 -9.24 3.55
N ALA A 180 -11.08 -8.26 4.22
CA ALA A 180 -11.08 -8.11 5.68
C ALA A 180 -10.58 -9.37 6.41
N GLU A 181 -9.76 -10.20 5.77
CA GLU A 181 -9.25 -11.45 6.36
C GLU A 181 -8.30 -11.14 7.52
N GLY A 182 -7.39 -10.19 7.32
CA GLY A 182 -6.47 -9.72 8.34
C GLY A 182 -7.22 -9.07 9.49
N CYS A 183 -8.17 -8.18 9.21
CA CYS A 183 -9.01 -7.56 10.23
C CYS A 183 -9.89 -8.58 10.98
N THR A 184 -10.37 -9.63 10.31
CA THR A 184 -11.13 -10.71 10.97
C THR A 184 -10.26 -11.47 11.96
N ILE A 185 -9.02 -11.81 11.57
CA ILE A 185 -8.06 -12.46 12.47
C ILE A 185 -7.69 -11.53 13.63
N PHE A 186 -7.38 -10.26 13.34
CA PHE A 186 -7.01 -9.27 14.33
C PHE A 186 -8.11 -9.06 15.39
N SER A 187 -9.37 -8.95 14.95
CA SER A 187 -10.51 -8.69 15.83
C SER A 187 -10.86 -9.85 16.75
N GLN A 188 -10.41 -11.08 16.43
CA GLN A 188 -10.76 -12.30 17.19
C GLN A 188 -12.27 -12.48 17.42
N GLY A 189 -13.09 -11.99 16.48
CA GLY A 189 -14.56 -12.05 16.56
C GLY A 189 -15.22 -10.88 17.32
N ASP A 190 -14.45 -9.92 17.84
CA ASP A 190 -15.00 -8.69 18.41
C ASP A 190 -15.44 -7.71 17.31
N GLN A 191 -16.74 -7.47 17.22
CA GLN A 191 -17.31 -6.63 16.15
C GLN A 191 -16.80 -5.19 16.19
N LYS A 192 -16.52 -4.64 17.38
CA LYS A 192 -16.03 -3.27 17.50
C LYS A 192 -14.61 -3.16 16.97
N SER A 193 -13.74 -4.11 17.31
CA SER A 193 -12.37 -4.18 16.84
C SER A 193 -12.30 -4.48 15.34
N LEU A 194 -13.24 -5.26 14.81
CA LEU A 194 -13.36 -5.48 13.36
C LEU A 194 -13.69 -4.18 12.63
N VAL A 195 -14.69 -3.44 13.10
CA VAL A 195 -15.08 -2.15 12.50
C VAL A 195 -13.96 -1.13 12.62
N ASP A 196 -13.30 -1.07 13.78
CA ASP A 196 -12.13 -0.22 13.99
C ASP A 196 -11.03 -0.54 12.97
N CYS A 197 -10.62 -1.81 12.85
CA CYS A 197 -9.61 -2.23 11.88
C CYS A 197 -9.99 -1.85 10.44
N ILE A 198 -11.24 -2.12 10.04
CA ILE A 198 -11.74 -1.78 8.70
C ILE A 198 -11.68 -0.27 8.45
N GLU A 199 -12.03 0.55 9.45
CA GLU A 199 -12.01 2.01 9.34
C GLU A 199 -10.60 2.56 9.09
N GLN A 200 -9.56 1.88 9.58
CA GLN A 200 -8.16 2.26 9.40
C GLN A 200 -7.55 1.78 8.07
N LEU A 201 -8.27 0.98 7.29
CA LEU A 201 -7.73 0.48 6.03
C LEU A 201 -7.51 1.60 5.02
N GLY A 202 -6.37 1.55 4.34
CA GLY A 202 -6.02 2.47 3.27
C GLY A 202 -5.87 1.79 1.92
N VAL A 203 -5.74 2.64 0.90
CA VAL A 203 -5.15 2.31 -0.41
C VAL A 203 -3.73 2.87 -0.46
N ALA A 204 -2.99 2.61 -1.53
CA ALA A 204 -1.54 2.86 -1.61
C ALA A 204 -1.09 4.28 -1.22
N SER A 205 -1.90 5.31 -1.47
CA SER A 205 -1.56 6.70 -1.07
C SER A 205 -1.48 6.96 0.44
N SER A 206 -1.84 5.99 1.27
CA SER A 206 -1.72 6.05 2.73
C SER A 206 -0.65 5.12 3.28
N ARG A 207 0.16 4.53 2.39
CA ARG A 207 1.18 3.52 2.71
C ARG A 207 2.52 3.92 2.14
N GLY A 208 3.57 3.49 2.81
CA GLY A 208 4.93 3.87 2.48
C GLY A 208 5.93 3.38 3.51
N PHE A 209 7.20 3.67 3.26
CA PHE A 209 8.30 3.42 4.19
C PHE A 209 9.10 4.69 4.46
N CYS A 210 9.67 4.76 5.65
CA CYS A 210 10.64 5.79 6.01
C CYS A 210 11.97 5.54 5.28
N TYR A 211 12.40 6.47 4.43
CA TYR A 211 13.68 6.42 3.72
C TYR A 211 14.48 7.72 3.86
N LEU A 212 15.80 7.57 3.96
CA LEU A 212 16.73 8.69 4.13
C LEU A 212 17.08 9.41 2.83
N LEU A 213 16.98 8.74 1.68
CA LEU A 213 17.67 9.15 0.46
C LEU A 213 16.77 9.87 -0.55
N GLY A 214 15.70 10.48 -0.03
CA GLY A 214 14.71 11.19 -0.82
C GLY A 214 13.61 10.26 -1.33
N CYS A 215 12.39 10.78 -1.37
CA CYS A 215 11.27 10.10 -1.99
C CYS A 215 11.18 10.44 -3.47
N PRO A 216 10.80 9.48 -4.33
CA PRO A 216 10.26 9.84 -5.63
C PRO A 216 9.02 10.72 -5.40
N CYS A 217 8.88 11.76 -6.20
CA CYS A 217 7.68 12.57 -6.14
C CYS A 217 6.54 11.81 -6.82
N VAL A 218 5.55 11.40 -6.04
CA VAL A 218 4.35 10.70 -6.52
C VAL A 218 3.16 11.66 -6.46
N GLU A 219 2.51 11.87 -7.60
CA GLU A 219 1.28 12.67 -7.66
C GLU A 219 0.08 11.85 -7.14
N ASP A 220 -0.86 12.49 -6.44
CA ASP A 220 -2.11 11.85 -6.08
C ASP A 220 -3.04 11.87 -7.31
N VAL A 221 -3.00 10.78 -8.09
CA VAL A 221 -3.77 10.62 -9.33
C VAL A 221 -5.29 10.71 -9.13
N CYS A 222 -5.78 10.56 -7.89
CA CYS A 222 -7.18 10.83 -7.60
C CYS A 222 -7.43 12.32 -7.46
N GLU A 223 -6.57 13.05 -6.73
CA GLU A 223 -6.68 14.50 -6.62
C GLU A 223 -6.49 15.20 -7.97
N MET A 224 -5.65 14.67 -8.87
CA MET A 224 -5.43 15.17 -10.24
C MET A 224 -6.72 15.29 -11.07
N LYS A 225 -7.77 14.55 -10.70
CA LYS A 225 -9.08 14.61 -11.37
C LYS A 225 -9.89 15.84 -10.97
N ASN A 226 -9.48 16.57 -9.93
CA ASN A 226 -10.17 17.76 -9.48
C ASN A 226 -9.78 18.98 -10.34
N PRO A 227 -10.73 19.88 -10.64
CA PRO A 227 -10.47 21.05 -11.48
C PRO A 227 -9.53 22.07 -10.83
N ASP A 228 -9.42 22.07 -9.48
CA ASP A 228 -8.55 22.94 -8.68
C ASP A 228 -7.19 22.31 -8.35
N TYR A 229 -6.84 21.17 -8.98
CA TYR A 229 -5.60 20.48 -8.70
C TYR A 229 -4.36 21.31 -9.07
N VAL A 230 -3.38 21.33 -8.17
CA VAL A 230 -2.05 21.91 -8.41
C VAL A 230 -1.03 20.78 -8.29
N PRO A 231 -0.27 20.47 -9.36
CA PRO A 231 0.79 19.46 -9.31
C PRO A 231 1.79 19.74 -8.19
N ARG A 232 2.08 18.70 -7.40
CA ARG A 232 3.05 18.77 -6.30
C ARG A 232 4.47 18.55 -6.83
N CYS A 233 4.58 17.71 -7.86
CA CYS A 233 5.83 17.35 -8.51
C CYS A 233 6.13 18.35 -9.63
N THR A 234 6.63 19.54 -9.25
CA THR A 234 7.06 20.56 -10.22
C THR A 234 8.59 20.58 -10.33
N GLY A 235 9.12 19.63 -11.10
CA GLY A 235 10.56 19.50 -11.37
C GLY A 235 10.88 18.34 -12.32
N ALA A 236 11.16 18.70 -13.58
CA ALA A 236 11.47 17.88 -14.76
C ALA A 236 10.30 17.06 -15.37
N PRO A 237 9.85 17.39 -16.60
CA PRO A 237 9.14 16.40 -17.42
C PRO A 237 10.08 15.22 -17.68
N ALA A 238 9.53 14.01 -17.78
CA ALA A 238 10.23 12.90 -18.40
C ALA A 238 10.83 13.37 -19.75
N PRO A 239 12.11 13.11 -20.03
CA PRO A 239 12.65 13.37 -21.36
C PRO A 239 11.96 12.41 -22.34
N GLY A 240 10.94 12.93 -23.02
CA GLY A 240 10.60 12.69 -24.42
C GLY A 240 10.40 11.27 -24.94
N VAL A 241 9.19 11.08 -25.50
CA VAL A 241 8.79 10.16 -26.59
C VAL A 241 8.50 8.72 -26.19
#